data_AF-A0A1X0A4L5-F1
#
_entry.id   AF-A0A1X0A4L5-F1
#
_cell.length_a   1.000
_cell.length_b   1.000
_cell.length_c   1.000
_cell.angle_alpha   90.00
_cell.angle_beta   90.00
_cell.angle_gamma   90.00
#
_symmetry.space_group_name_H-M   'P 1'
#
loop_
_entity.id
_entity.type
_entity.pdbx_description
1 polymer ?
#
loop_
_entity_poly.entity_id
_entity_poly.type
_entity_poly.pdbx_seq_one_letter_code
_entity_poly.pdbx_strand_id
1 'polypeptide(L)'
;MPSESSLIDGGIDLDRLREDVGSRIRARMGGKRISMSALSQMTDIPRSTLAHQIDRSGLTVQTLVLVAKALDSDPAEFLPTSAVPQ
;
A
#
# COMPACT_ATOMS: atom_id res chain seq x y z
N MET A 1 -19.44 11.35 39.12
CA MET A 1 -18.97 10.05 38.61
C MET A 1 -19.55 9.84 37.21
N PRO A 2 -18.82 10.09 36.12
CA PRO A 2 -19.07 9.37 34.88
C PRO A 2 -18.13 8.17 34.86
N SER A 3 -18.72 6.98 34.98
CA SER A 3 -17.99 5.72 34.83
C SER A 3 -17.56 5.53 33.38
N GLU A 4 -16.34 5.02 33.29
CA GLU A 4 -15.58 4.62 32.12
C GLU A 4 -16.25 3.55 31.25
N SER A 5 -15.60 3.33 30.11
CA SER A 5 -15.61 2.09 29.32
C SER A 5 -16.64 1.98 28.19
N SER A 6 -16.27 2.57 27.04
CA SER A 6 -16.45 1.87 25.77
C SER A 6 -15.16 2.02 24.96
N LEU A 7 -14.17 1.21 25.31
CA LEU A 7 -12.83 1.19 24.74
C LEU A 7 -12.61 -0.21 24.18
N ILE A 8 -13.26 -0.50 23.05
CA ILE A 8 -12.94 -1.62 22.14
C ILE A 8 -13.62 -1.33 20.81
N ASP A 9 -13.08 -0.37 20.06
CA ASP A 9 -13.22 -0.38 18.60
C ASP A 9 -11.83 -0.69 18.04
N GLY A 10 -11.47 -1.97 18.14
CA GLY A 10 -10.31 -2.54 17.48
C GLY A 10 -10.58 -2.77 15.99
N GLY A 11 -11.33 -1.88 15.33
CA GLY A 11 -11.48 -1.85 13.90
C GLY A 11 -10.14 -1.49 13.29
N ILE A 12 -9.45 -2.45 12.68
CA ILE A 12 -8.34 -2.13 11.78
C ILE A 12 -8.94 -1.17 10.75
N ASP A 13 -8.50 0.09 10.77
CA ASP A 13 -8.90 1.09 9.79
C ASP A 13 -8.27 0.70 8.45
N LEU A 14 -8.97 -0.17 7.72
CA LEU A 14 -8.51 -0.76 6.47
C LEU A 14 -8.27 0.33 5.42
N ASP A 15 -8.96 1.45 5.51
CA ASP A 15 -8.79 2.57 4.59
C ASP A 15 -7.48 3.31 4.88
N ARG A 16 -7.13 3.58 6.15
CA ARG A 16 -5.79 4.05 6.52
C ARG A 16 -4.70 3.07 6.09
N LEU A 17 -4.92 1.77 6.29
CA LEU A 17 -3.98 0.72 5.90
C LEU A 17 -3.70 0.74 4.39
N ARG A 18 -4.74 0.94 3.57
CA ARG A 18 -4.66 1.01 2.11
C ARG A 18 -3.96 2.29 1.64
N GLU A 19 -4.28 3.43 2.27
CA GLU A 19 -3.66 4.71 1.98
C GLU A 19 -2.15 4.68 2.24
N ASP A 20 -1.72 4.01 3.31
CA ASP A 20 -0.32 3.82 3.68
C ASP A 20 0.47 3.01 2.62
N VAL A 21 -0.09 1.89 2.14
CA VAL A 21 0.56 1.04 1.12
C VAL A 21 0.74 1.82 -0.19
N GLY A 22 -0.33 2.47 -0.67
CA GLY A 22 -0.28 3.23 -1.92
C GLY A 22 0.73 4.38 -1.85
N SER A 23 0.77 5.07 -0.71
CA SER A 23 1.72 6.16 -0.47
C SER A 23 3.17 5.68 -0.47
N ARG A 24 3.47 4.54 0.16
CA ARG A 24 4.82 3.94 0.15
C ARG A 24 5.27 3.54 -1.26
N ILE A 25 4.37 2.95 -2.05
CA ILE A 25 4.66 2.60 -3.45
C ILE A 25 5.00 3.86 -4.25
N ARG A 26 4.20 4.93 -4.15
CA ARG A 26 4.45 6.19 -4.84
C ARG A 26 5.76 6.85 -4.40
N ALA A 27 6.06 6.83 -3.10
CA ALA A 27 7.33 7.35 -2.57
C ALA A 27 8.52 6.59 -3.17
N ARG A 28 8.43 5.27 -3.26
CA ARG A 28 9.49 4.44 -3.85
C ARG A 28 9.64 4.67 -5.36
N MET A 29 8.53 4.79 -6.09
CA MET A 29 8.53 5.19 -7.50
C MET A 29 9.23 6.54 -7.70
N GLY A 30 8.91 7.53 -6.86
CA GLY A 30 9.57 8.85 -6.87
C GLY A 30 11.08 8.75 -6.62
N GLY A 31 11.48 7.97 -5.61
CA GLY A 31 12.90 7.72 -5.30
C GLY A 31 13.67 7.06 -6.44
N LYS A 32 13.04 6.15 -7.18
CA LYS A 32 13.64 5.48 -8.36
C LYS A 32 13.41 6.20 -9.69
N ARG A 33 12.68 7.33 -9.69
CA ARG A 33 12.26 8.06 -10.90
C ARG A 33 11.51 7.18 -11.91
N ILE A 34 10.73 6.22 -11.42
CA ILE A 34 9.91 5.32 -12.24
C ILE A 34 8.52 5.93 -12.40
N SER A 35 8.08 6.14 -13.65
CA SER A 35 6.73 6.62 -13.94
C SER A 35 5.69 5.49 -13.86
N MET A 36 4.41 5.83 -13.70
CA MET A 36 3.33 4.84 -13.74
C MET A 36 3.26 4.10 -15.09
N SER A 37 3.61 4.76 -16.20
CA SER A 37 3.71 4.09 -17.51
C SER A 37 4.85 3.08 -17.54
N ALA A 38 6.01 3.41 -16.98
CA ALA A 38 7.13 2.48 -16.90
C ALA A 38 6.80 1.29 -15.99
N LEU A 39 6.19 1.54 -14.82
CA LEU A 39 5.75 0.47 -13.92
C LEU A 39 4.73 -0.47 -14.60
N SER A 40 3.81 0.09 -15.38
CA SER A 40 2.85 -0.68 -16.20
C SER A 40 3.56 -1.61 -17.19
N GLN A 41 4.57 -1.11 -17.91
CA GLN A 41 5.37 -1.93 -18.83
C GLN A 41 6.17 -3.02 -18.11
N MET A 42 6.73 -2.72 -16.94
CA MET A 42 7.56 -3.67 -16.19
C MET A 42 6.75 -4.80 -15.54
N THR A 43 5.49 -4.54 -15.21
CA THR A 43 4.61 -5.50 -14.54
C THR A 43 3.64 -6.19 -15.49
N ASP A 44 3.55 -5.72 -16.74
CA ASP A 44 2.52 -6.11 -17.72
C ASP A 44 1.08 -5.87 -17.22
N ILE A 45 0.91 -4.95 -16.27
CA ILE A 45 -0.39 -4.56 -15.71
C ILE A 45 -0.80 -3.24 -16.35
N PRO A 46 -2.04 -3.09 -16.87
CA PRO A 46 -2.50 -1.84 -17.46
C PRO A 46 -2.36 -0.67 -16.49
N ARG A 47 -1.91 0.48 -17.00
CA ARG A 47 -1.70 1.71 -16.22
C ARG A 47 -2.93 2.12 -15.41
N SER A 48 -4.13 2.04 -16.00
CA SER A 48 -5.39 2.36 -15.33
C SER A 48 -5.67 1.40 -14.17
N THR A 49 -5.37 0.12 -14.35
CA THR A 49 -5.50 -0.91 -13.32
C THR A 49 -4.51 -0.67 -12.18
N LEU A 50 -3.23 -0.38 -12.47
CA LEU A 50 -2.24 -0.05 -11.45
C LEU A 50 -2.64 1.20 -10.66
N ALA A 51 -3.01 2.27 -11.34
CA ALA A 51 -3.47 3.49 -10.68
C ALA A 51 -4.68 3.22 -9.79
N HIS A 52 -5.67 2.47 -10.28
CA HIS A 52 -6.84 2.11 -9.47
C HIS A 52 -6.45 1.29 -8.23
N GLN A 53 -5.60 0.28 -8.38
CA GLN A 53 -5.18 -0.60 -7.26
C GLN A 53 -4.29 0.10 -6.24
N ILE A 54 -3.43 1.02 -6.68
CA ILE A 54 -2.55 1.82 -5.81
C ILE A 54 -3.34 2.97 -5.14
N ASP A 55 -4.33 3.54 -5.83
CA ASP A 55 -5.04 4.74 -5.36
C ASP A 55 -6.32 4.44 -4.57
N ARG A 56 -7.02 3.35 -4.85
CA ARG A 56 -8.40 3.17 -4.37
C ARG A 56 -8.74 1.83 -3.75
N SER A 57 -8.05 0.74 -4.10
CA SER A 57 -8.65 -0.57 -3.83
C SER A 57 -7.67 -1.73 -3.89
N GLY A 58 -7.33 -2.25 -2.71
CA GLY A 58 -7.06 -3.68 -2.54
C GLY A 58 -6.02 -4.25 -3.49
N LEU A 59 -4.84 -3.62 -3.52
CA LEU A 59 -3.65 -4.20 -4.14
C LEU A 59 -3.55 -5.67 -3.72
N THR A 60 -3.69 -6.59 -4.68
CA THR A 60 -3.56 -8.01 -4.37
C THR A 60 -2.12 -8.29 -3.95
N VAL A 61 -1.89 -9.32 -3.14
CA VAL A 61 -0.52 -9.74 -2.79
C VAL A 61 0.31 -10.02 -4.05
N GLN A 62 -0.31 -10.58 -5.09
CA GLN A 62 0.35 -10.81 -6.37
C GLN A 62 0.78 -9.49 -7.04
N THR A 63 -0.12 -8.51 -7.14
CA THR A 63 0.22 -7.18 -7.68
C THR A 63 1.34 -6.55 -6.86
N LEU A 64 1.27 -6.64 -5.53
CA LEU A 64 2.28 -6.09 -4.64
C LEU A 64 3.66 -6.68 -4.91
N VAL A 65 3.75 -8.01 -5.05
CA VAL A 65 5.01 -8.69 -5.37
C VAL A 65 5.56 -8.26 -6.73
N LEU A 66 4.70 -8.11 -7.74
CA LEU A 66 5.12 -7.64 -9.06
C LEU A 66 5.63 -6.20 -9.02
N VAL A 67 4.92 -5.31 -8.34
CA VAL A 67 5.32 -3.91 -8.14
C VAL A 67 6.63 -3.84 -7.36
N ALA A 68 6.78 -4.60 -6.27
CA ALA A 68 7.99 -4.64 -5.47
C ALA A 68 9.20 -5.10 -6.29
N LYS A 69 9.04 -6.16 -7.09
CA LYS A 69 10.06 -6.65 -8.02
C LYS A 69 10.42 -5.60 -9.07
N ALA A 70 9.44 -4.94 -9.67
CA ALA A 70 9.68 -3.88 -10.65
C ALA A 70 10.39 -2.67 -10.03
N LEU A 71 10.13 -2.40 -8.75
CA LEU A 71 10.79 -1.35 -7.98
C LEU A 71 12.07 -1.83 -7.30
N ASP A 72 12.52 -3.08 -7.50
CA ASP A 72 13.70 -3.66 -6.85
C ASP A 72 13.72 -3.32 -5.34
N SER A 73 12.67 -3.80 -4.67
CA SER A 73 12.35 -3.63 -3.25
C SER A 73 11.72 -4.91 -2.70
N ASP A 74 11.78 -5.11 -1.39
CA ASP A 74 11.05 -6.19 -0.73
C ASP A 74 9.54 -5.84 -0.59
N PRO A 75 8.61 -6.77 -0.88
CA PRO A 75 7.18 -6.53 -0.74
C PRO A 75 6.75 -6.06 0.66
N ALA A 76 7.43 -6.50 1.72
CA ALA A 76 7.16 -6.14 3.10
C ALA A 76 7.47 -4.66 3.41
N GLU A 77 8.33 -3.99 2.63
CA GLU A 77 8.60 -2.55 2.79
C GLU A 77 7.34 -1.70 2.57
N PHE A 78 6.44 -2.17 1.71
CA PHE A 78 5.19 -1.49 1.37
C PHE A 78 4.06 -1.82 2.34
N LEU A 79 4.17 -2.95 3.06
CA LEU A 79 3.19 -3.31 4.05
C LEU A 79 3.29 -2.32 5.22
N PRO A 80 2.14 -1.85 5.73
CA PRO A 80 2.12 -1.04 6.92
C PRO A 80 2.70 -1.90 8.04
N THR A 81 3.74 -1.37 8.68
CA THR A 81 4.21 -1.92 9.94
C THR A 81 3.01 -1.86 10.87
N SER A 82 2.43 -3.00 11.23
CA SER A 82 1.41 -3.03 12.27
C SER A 82 1.93 -2.18 13.40
N ALA A 83 1.20 -1.13 13.75
CA ALA A 83 1.35 -0.51 15.05
C ALA A 83 1.04 -1.63 16.05
N VAL A 84 2.05 -2.42 16.41
CA VAL A 84 2.05 -3.13 17.66
C VAL A 84 1.95 -1.98 18.67
N PRO A 85 0.84 -1.85 19.40
CA PRO A 85 0.78 -0.85 20.45
C PRO A 85 1.94 -1.16 21.40
N GLN A 86 2.83 -0.19 21.59
CA GLN A 86 3.77 -0.21 22.70
C GLN A 86 3.00 -0.02 24.00
#